data_AF-A0A7X6AXB6-F1
#
_entry.id   AF-A0A7X6AXB6-F1
#
_cell.length_a   1.000
_cell.length_b   1.000
_cell.length_c   1.000
_cell.angle_alpha   90.00
_cell.angle_beta   90.00
_cell.angle_gamma   90.00
#
_symmetry.space_group_name_H-M   'P 1'
#
loop_
_entity.id
_entity.type
_entity.pdbx_description
1 polymer ?
#
loop_
_entity_poly.entity_id
_entity_poly.type
_entity_poly.pdbx_seq_one_letter_code
_entity_poly.pdbx_strand_id
1 'polypeptide(L)'
;MRSQYKLPWEPDAWPPADVAVLAPATFNTINQWALGITEKFVVGFVAEAIGKGIPTVTMPCVNAAYVQHTQFDVSVATLRAMGVRVLYGEGGFVPNKPGQGRPENYPWHLALEAAASAVSGRDPRSA
;
A
#
# COMPACT_ATOMS: atom_id res chain seq x y z
N MET A 1 0.97 9.24 -16.06
CA MET A 1 1.32 9.20 -14.62
C MET A 1 0.49 10.25 -13.90
N ARG A 2 -0.25 9.88 -12.84
CA ARG A 2 -0.96 10.83 -11.94
C ARG A 2 -0.21 10.92 -10.62
N SER A 3 0.10 12.12 -10.17
CA SER A 3 0.77 12.38 -8.88
C SER A 3 0.06 13.41 -8.01
N GLN A 4 -0.98 14.07 -8.55
CA GLN A 4 -1.76 15.11 -7.87
C GLN A 4 -3.26 14.83 -8.06
N TYR A 5 -4.06 15.39 -7.15
CA TYR A 5 -5.51 15.37 -7.32
C TYR A 5 -5.93 16.19 -8.54
N LYS A 6 -6.95 15.70 -9.23
CA LYS A 6 -7.64 16.48 -10.26
C LYS A 6 -8.46 17.58 -9.60
N LEU A 7 -8.74 18.63 -10.35
CA LEU A 7 -9.70 19.63 -9.89
C LEU A 7 -11.13 19.06 -9.96
N PRO A 8 -12.06 19.53 -9.12
CA PRO A 8 -13.43 18.98 -9.08
C PRO A 8 -14.14 18.95 -10.44
N TRP A 9 -13.84 19.92 -11.31
CA TRP A 9 -14.44 20.09 -12.64
C TRP A 9 -13.74 19.30 -13.75
N GLU A 10 -12.62 18.64 -13.48
CA GLU A 10 -11.93 17.83 -14.48
C GLU A 10 -12.54 16.43 -14.58
N PRO A 11 -12.78 15.89 -15.78
CA PRO A 11 -13.33 14.55 -15.94
C PRO A 11 -12.33 13.50 -15.44
N ASP A 12 -12.85 12.40 -14.88
CA ASP A 12 -12.00 11.26 -14.51
C ASP A 12 -11.67 10.45 -15.77
N ALA A 13 -10.40 10.53 -16.20
CA ALA A 13 -9.99 10.04 -17.52
C ALA A 13 -9.54 8.56 -17.53
N TRP A 14 -9.49 7.90 -16.38
CA TRP A 14 -8.86 6.58 -16.25
C TRP A 14 -9.88 5.49 -15.94
N PRO A 15 -9.72 4.29 -16.52
CA PRO A 15 -10.56 3.15 -16.16
C PRO A 15 -10.35 2.79 -14.69
N PRO A 16 -11.34 2.15 -14.05
CA PRO A 16 -11.19 1.59 -12.70
C PRO A 16 -9.98 0.64 -12.63
N ALA A 17 -9.24 0.67 -11.52
CA ALA A 17 -8.12 -0.22 -11.31
C ALA A 17 -8.60 -1.61 -10.84
N ASP A 18 -8.03 -2.67 -11.41
CA ASP A 18 -8.29 -4.06 -11.00
C ASP A 18 -7.57 -4.43 -9.69
N VAL A 19 -6.46 -3.75 -9.39
CA VAL A 19 -5.63 -3.93 -8.19
C VAL A 19 -4.86 -2.65 -7.89
N ALA A 20 -4.64 -2.36 -6.61
CA ALA A 20 -3.83 -1.24 -6.16
C ALA A 20 -2.59 -1.74 -5.39
N VAL A 21 -1.42 -1.20 -5.72
CA VAL A 21 -0.17 -1.48 -5.00
C VAL A 21 0.44 -0.16 -4.53
N LEU A 22 0.67 -0.04 -3.22
CA LEU A 22 1.46 1.04 -2.64
C LEU A 22 2.77 0.50 -2.09
N ALA A 23 3.83 0.65 -2.87
CA ALA A 23 5.19 0.27 -2.52
C ALA A 23 6.19 1.24 -3.17
N PRO A 24 7.28 1.62 -2.50
CA PRO A 24 7.53 1.42 -1.08
C PRO A 24 6.61 2.27 -0.18
N ALA A 25 6.06 1.68 0.89
CA ALA A 25 5.26 2.41 1.88
C ALA A 25 6.09 2.74 3.13
N THR A 26 6.45 4.01 3.30
CA THR A 26 7.23 4.46 4.46
C THR A 26 6.43 4.42 5.77
N PHE A 27 7.10 4.55 6.93
CA PHE A 27 6.47 4.63 8.25
C PHE A 27 5.37 5.70 8.29
N ASN A 28 5.66 6.90 7.77
CA ASN A 28 4.69 7.99 7.70
C ASN A 28 3.49 7.64 6.82
N THR A 29 3.73 7.00 5.68
CA THR A 29 2.66 6.57 4.76
C THR A 29 1.74 5.54 5.42
N ILE A 30 2.30 4.53 6.09
CA ILE A 30 1.55 3.48 6.78
C ILE A 30 0.68 4.07 7.89
N ASN A 31 1.23 4.97 8.70
CA ASN A 31 0.48 5.60 9.80
C ASN A 31 -0.60 6.56 9.30
N GLN A 32 -0.29 7.40 8.31
CA GLN A 32 -1.29 8.29 7.70
C GLN A 32 -2.46 7.48 7.13
N TRP A 33 -2.18 6.40 6.41
CA TRP A 33 -3.22 5.57 5.83
C TRP A 33 -4.07 4.85 6.88
N ALA A 34 -3.44 4.21 7.88
CA ALA A 34 -4.18 3.53 8.94
C ALA A 34 -5.09 4.47 9.75
N LEU A 35 -4.73 5.75 9.86
CA LEU A 35 -5.51 6.79 10.53
C LEU A 35 -6.50 7.51 9.61
N GLY A 36 -6.53 7.21 8.32
CA GLY A 36 -7.40 7.90 7.34
C GLY A 36 -6.96 9.32 6.99
N ILE A 37 -5.69 9.68 7.20
CA ILE A 37 -5.13 11.00 6.89
C ILE A 37 -4.65 11.01 5.43
N THR A 38 -5.47 11.57 4.53
CA THR A 38 -5.30 11.46 3.06
C THR A 38 -4.70 12.70 2.39
N GLU A 39 -3.76 13.37 3.06
CA GLU A 39 -3.09 14.58 2.56
C GLU A 39 -2.37 14.36 1.21
N LYS A 40 -1.80 13.16 1.03
CA LYS A 40 -1.10 12.78 -0.19
C LYS A 40 -2.05 12.04 -1.13
N PHE A 41 -2.03 12.38 -2.41
CA PHE A 41 -2.84 11.71 -3.45
C PHE A 41 -2.74 10.18 -3.37
N VAL A 42 -1.53 9.64 -3.24
CA VAL A 42 -1.32 8.18 -3.17
C VAL A 42 -1.98 7.54 -1.96
N VAL A 43 -2.05 8.23 -0.82
CA VAL A 43 -2.71 7.74 0.42
C VAL A 43 -4.23 7.81 0.26
N GLY A 44 -4.75 8.92 -0.26
CA GLY A 44 -6.19 9.04 -0.53
C GLY A 44 -6.69 8.01 -1.54
N PHE A 45 -5.92 7.77 -2.61
CA PHE A 45 -6.26 6.75 -3.60
C PHE A 45 -6.39 5.35 -2.98
N VAL A 46 -5.41 4.92 -2.17
CA VAL A 46 -5.47 3.57 -1.56
C VAL A 46 -6.47 3.49 -0.41
N ALA A 47 -6.77 4.60 0.27
CA ALA A 47 -7.86 4.64 1.25
C ALA A 47 -9.22 4.46 0.58
N GLU A 48 -9.46 5.14 -0.56
CA GLU A 48 -10.67 4.94 -1.36
C GLU A 48 -10.74 3.54 -2.00
N ALA A 49 -9.60 2.99 -2.42
CA ALA A 49 -9.53 1.68 -3.06
C ALA A 49 -10.16 0.57 -2.19
N ILE A 50 -9.99 0.66 -0.86
CA ILE A 50 -10.63 -0.24 0.11
C ILE A 50 -12.16 -0.15 -0.01
N GLY A 51 -12.72 1.06 0.03
CA GLY A 51 -14.17 1.29 -0.09
C GLY A 51 -14.73 0.92 -1.47
N LYS A 52 -13.91 1.02 -2.52
CA LYS A 52 -14.25 0.60 -3.89
C LYS A 52 -14.12 -0.92 -4.11
N GLY A 53 -13.74 -1.67 -3.08
CA GLY A 53 -13.52 -3.12 -3.17
C GLY A 53 -12.38 -3.50 -4.12
N ILE A 54 -11.44 -2.59 -4.38
CA ILE A 54 -10.27 -2.86 -5.21
C ILE A 54 -9.26 -3.64 -4.34
N PRO A 55 -8.84 -4.85 -4.74
CA PRO A 55 -7.79 -5.59 -4.06
C PRO A 55 -6.56 -4.70 -3.86
N THR A 56 -6.13 -4.56 -2.61
CA THR A 56 -5.09 -3.59 -2.25
C THR A 56 -3.93 -4.28 -1.54
N VAL A 57 -2.72 -4.04 -2.05
CA VAL A 57 -1.47 -4.59 -1.53
C VAL A 57 -0.57 -3.45 -1.11
N THR A 58 0.14 -3.61 0.01
CA THR A 58 1.21 -2.68 0.38
C THR A 58 2.42 -3.42 0.91
N MET A 59 3.59 -2.88 0.61
CA MET A 59 4.86 -3.38 1.13
C MET A 59 5.56 -2.23 1.85
N PRO A 60 5.74 -2.32 3.18
CA PRO A 60 6.46 -1.30 3.91
C PRO A 60 7.91 -1.16 3.42
N CYS A 61 8.48 0.01 3.66
CA CYS A 61 9.90 0.29 3.51
C CYS A 61 10.31 1.18 4.68
N VAL A 62 10.72 0.52 5.76
CA VAL A 62 11.01 1.15 7.06
C VAL A 62 12.33 0.65 7.62
N ASN A 63 12.96 1.44 8.48
CA ASN A 63 14.15 0.99 9.19
C ASN A 63 13.77 0.36 10.55
N ALA A 64 14.71 -0.36 11.15
CA ALA A 64 14.51 -1.06 12.41
C ALA A 64 14.23 -0.12 13.60
N ALA A 65 14.58 1.17 13.53
CA ALA A 65 14.26 2.13 14.59
C ALA A 65 12.78 2.56 14.53
N TYR A 66 12.25 2.81 13.33
CA TYR A 66 10.84 3.17 13.16
C TYR A 66 9.88 2.08 13.62
N VAL A 67 10.23 0.81 13.43
CA VAL A 67 9.37 -0.31 13.85
C VAL A 67 9.35 -0.53 15.37
N GLN A 68 10.24 0.11 16.14
CA GLN A 68 10.14 0.11 17.61
C GLN A 68 9.02 1.03 18.11
N HIS A 69 8.52 1.93 17.28
CA HIS A 69 7.39 2.76 17.64
C HIS A 69 6.11 1.92 17.60
N THR A 70 5.44 1.75 18.75
CA THR A 70 4.23 0.92 18.92
C THR A 70 3.14 1.17 17.87
N GLN A 71 2.94 2.44 17.48
CA GLN A 71 2.02 2.80 16.40
C GLN A 71 2.26 2.07 15.08
N PHE A 72 3.48 1.67 14.73
CA PHE A 72 3.74 0.96 13.48
C PHE A 72 2.99 -0.36 13.41
N ASP A 73 3.11 -1.19 14.46
CA ASP A 73 2.45 -2.49 14.53
C ASP A 73 0.93 -2.34 14.60
N VAL A 74 0.45 -1.32 15.34
CA VAL A 74 -0.99 -0.96 15.37
C VAL A 74 -1.46 -0.60 13.96
N SER A 75 -0.74 0.24 13.23
CA SER A 75 -1.11 0.64 11.87
C SER A 75 -1.09 -0.53 10.90
N VAL A 76 -0.09 -1.41 10.97
CA VAL A 76 -0.04 -2.63 10.16
C VAL A 76 -1.23 -3.55 10.45
N ALA A 77 -1.57 -3.75 11.73
CA ALA A 77 -2.73 -4.54 12.12
C ALA A 77 -4.04 -3.91 11.65
N THR A 78 -4.21 -2.59 11.77
CA THR A 78 -5.37 -1.84 11.28
C THR A 78 -5.53 -2.01 9.77
N LEU A 79 -4.47 -1.84 8.97
CA LEU A 79 -4.54 -2.01 7.52
C LEU A 79 -4.90 -3.46 7.15
N ARG A 80 -4.34 -4.46 7.84
CA ARG A 80 -4.72 -5.87 7.65
C ARG A 80 -6.20 -6.10 7.97
N ALA A 81 -6.71 -5.51 9.05
CA ALA A 81 -8.13 -5.58 9.42
C ALA A 81 -9.05 -4.91 8.39
N MET A 82 -8.56 -3.90 7.67
CA MET A 82 -9.24 -3.28 6.53
C MET A 82 -9.17 -4.10 5.22
N GLY A 83 -8.59 -5.30 5.26
CA GLY A 83 -8.46 -6.18 4.09
C GLY A 83 -7.26 -5.88 3.18
N VAL A 84 -6.35 -5.00 3.61
CA VAL A 84 -5.12 -4.72 2.87
C VAL A 84 -4.12 -5.87 3.07
N ARG A 85 -3.57 -6.39 1.97
CA ARG A 85 -2.48 -7.36 2.03
C ARG A 85 -1.16 -6.65 2.33
N VAL A 86 -0.75 -6.66 3.60
CA VAL A 86 0.49 -6.03 4.07
C VAL A 86 1.66 -7.02 4.06
N LEU A 87 2.59 -6.85 3.12
CA LEU A 87 3.80 -7.66 2.94
C LEU A 87 4.91 -7.21 3.90
N TYR A 88 4.78 -7.59 5.18
CA TYR A 88 5.69 -7.22 6.25
C TYR A 88 5.96 -8.41 7.18
N GLY A 89 7.24 -8.71 7.43
CA GLY A 89 7.69 -9.89 8.17
C GLY A 89 8.16 -11.02 7.24
N GLU A 90 7.97 -12.27 7.67
CA GLU A 90 8.31 -13.46 6.86
C GLU A 90 7.54 -13.45 5.53
N GLY A 91 8.26 -13.64 4.42
CA GLY A 91 7.69 -13.54 3.06
C GLY A 91 7.35 -12.12 2.59
N GLY A 92 7.77 -11.08 3.33
CA GLY A 92 7.57 -9.68 2.98
C GLY A 92 8.83 -8.84 3.20
N PHE A 93 8.64 -7.53 3.39
CA PHE A 93 9.76 -6.63 3.67
C PHE A 93 10.30 -6.81 5.10
N VAL A 94 11.62 -6.94 5.22
CA VAL A 94 12.35 -7.01 6.49
C VAL A 94 13.10 -5.69 6.73
N PRO A 95 12.88 -4.99 7.85
CA PRO A 95 13.54 -3.71 8.13
C PRO A 95 15.06 -3.79 8.21
N ASN A 96 15.74 -2.91 7.48
CA ASN A 96 17.19 -2.72 7.61
C ASN A 96 17.52 -1.90 8.87
N LYS A 97 18.74 -2.04 9.39
CA LYS A 97 19.25 -1.10 10.40
C LYS A 97 19.23 0.33 9.84
N PRO A 98 19.04 1.36 10.70
CA PRO A 98 19.09 2.76 10.26
C PRO A 98 20.36 3.06 9.46
N GLY A 99 20.23 3.77 8.34
CA GLY A 99 21.35 4.10 7.44
C GLY A 99 21.87 2.94 6.56
N GLN A 100 21.36 1.72 6.72
CA GLN A 100 21.77 0.54 5.93
C GLN A 100 20.75 0.16 4.86
N GLY A 101 19.91 1.12 4.45
CA GLY A 101 18.97 0.90 3.36
C GLY A 101 19.72 0.60 2.06
N ARG A 102 19.30 -0.44 1.34
CA ARG A 102 19.76 -0.78 -0.01
C ARG A 102 18.58 -0.67 -0.97
N PRO A 103 18.27 0.53 -1.50
CA PRO A 103 17.12 0.73 -2.38
C PRO A 103 17.10 -0.22 -3.59
N GLU A 104 18.29 -0.57 -4.11
CA GLU A 104 18.51 -1.52 -5.19
C GLU A 104 18.03 -2.94 -4.87
N ASN A 105 17.97 -3.30 -3.59
CA ASN A 105 17.55 -4.62 -3.12
C ASN A 105 16.09 -4.65 -2.65
N TYR A 106 15.33 -3.57 -2.88
CA TYR A 106 13.92 -3.55 -2.49
C TYR A 106 13.16 -4.62 -3.27
N PRO A 107 12.44 -5.54 -2.60
CA PRO A 107 11.94 -6.78 -3.21
C PRO A 107 10.66 -6.57 -4.03
N TRP A 108 10.73 -5.75 -5.08
CA TRP A 108 9.59 -5.38 -5.93
C TRP A 108 8.78 -6.57 -6.45
N HIS A 109 9.45 -7.68 -6.77
CA HIS A 109 8.81 -8.90 -7.26
C HIS A 109 7.71 -9.39 -6.31
N LEU A 110 7.90 -9.35 -4.99
CA LEU A 110 6.89 -9.79 -4.01
C LEU A 110 5.60 -8.97 -4.10
N ALA A 111 5.72 -7.65 -4.26
CA ALA A 111 4.56 -6.77 -4.40
C ALA A 111 3.81 -7.01 -5.72
N LEU A 112 4.54 -7.24 -6.81
CA LEU A 112 3.97 -7.52 -8.12
C LEU A 112 3.31 -8.92 -8.18
N GLU A 113 3.94 -9.94 -7.61
CA GLU A 113 3.39 -11.30 -7.50
C GLU A 113 2.12 -11.32 -6.65
N ALA A 114 2.11 -10.59 -5.52
CA ALA A 114 0.93 -10.44 -4.70
C ALA A 114 -0.21 -9.75 -5.44
N ALA A 115 0.10 -8.74 -6.27
CA ALA A 115 -0.89 -8.05 -7.10
C ALA A 115 -1.45 -8.96 -8.20
N ALA A 116 -0.59 -9.68 -8.92
CA ALA A 116 -1.00 -10.65 -9.94
C ALA A 116 -1.89 -11.76 -9.37
N SER A 117 -1.57 -12.23 -8.16
CA SER A 117 -2.37 -13.22 -7.44
C SER A 117 -3.75 -12.65 -7.06
N ALA A 118 -3.82 -11.38 -6.64
CA ALA A 118 -5.07 -10.73 -6.26
C ALA A 118 -6.02 -10.53 -7.45
N VAL A 119 -5.48 -10.24 -8.65
CA VAL A 119 -6.26 -10.15 -9.88
C VAL A 119 -6.75 -11.54 -10.32
N SER A 120 -5.89 -12.56 -10.26
CA SER A 120 -6.23 -13.92 -10.71
C SER A 120 -7.31 -14.60 -9.86
N GLY A 121 -7.46 -14.19 -8.59
CA GLY A 121 -8.53 -14.66 -7.70
C GLY A 121 -9.90 -14.03 -7.97
N ARG A 122 -9.98 -13.00 -8.82
CA ARG A 122 -11.21 -12.34 -9.24
C ARG A 122 -11.61 -12.92 -10.61
N ASP A 123 -12.57 -13.84 -10.67
CA ASP A 123 -13.19 -14.17 -11.97
C ASP A 123 -13.99 -12.93 -12.42
N PRO A 124 -13.68 -12.30 -13.56
CA PRO A 124 -14.41 -11.12 -14.02
C PRO A 124 -15.88 -11.39 -14.34
N ARG A 125 -16.31 -12.66 -14.38
CA ARG A 125 -17.67 -13.09 -14.73
C ARG A 125 -18.60 -13.29 -13.54
N SER A 126 -18.15 -13.02 -12.31
CA SER A 126 -18.96 -13.17 -11.09
C SER A 126 -19.58 -11.88 -10.57
N ALA A 127 -19.66 -10.83 -11.38
CA ALA A 127 -20.32 -9.55 -11.08
C ALA A 127 -21.48 -9.29 -12.05
#